data_AF-A0A6L9FPL0-F1
#
_entry.id   AF-A0A6L9FPL0-F1
#
_cell.length_a   1.000
_cell.length_b   1.000
_cell.length_c   1.000
_cell.angle_alpha   90.00
_cell.angle_beta   90.00
_cell.angle_gamma   90.00
#
_symmetry.space_group_name_H-M   'P 1'
#
loop_
_entity.id
_entity.type
_entity.pdbx_description
1 polymer ?
#
loop_
_entity_poly.entity_id
_entity_poly.type
_entity_poly.pdbx_seq_one_letter_code
_entity_poly.pdbx_strand_id
1 'polypeptide(L)'
;MTDISPAEKASIEALEATRSCIDNNECFRLEAGAGAGKTYSLIESIRYLIAHRADELLRYEQRIACITYTNVAKDEIKQRTDNHPVIIAETIHGFSWSLLSSHQDKLRDLIPGLSDKWKGRIEEAGGIRGQIVKYELGFPSINESEITLHHDDIVALMSQMLSYKKFQNLVKSKFPIIFIDEYQDTDKTLAESILTNLIDNDSGILIGLFGDHWQKIYGSSACGLITSNEDKIKEIGKKANFRSDKNIVKCLNQMRPDLPQFESEPLSQGVIKVFHTNNWKGTRQDGAHWKGDLPSEFSKLYLEKTRKLMISDGWDFSSENTKVLFLTNNLIAE
;
A
#
# COMPACT_ATOMS: atom_id res chain seq x y z
N MET A 1 -10.15 22.71 28.75
CA MET A 1 -10.17 21.67 27.71
C MET A 1 -9.43 22.27 26.53
N THR A 2 -8.34 21.65 26.09
CA THR A 2 -7.69 22.04 24.84
C THR A 2 -8.67 21.77 23.70
N ASP A 3 -9.03 22.80 22.93
CA ASP A 3 -9.83 22.62 21.71
C ASP A 3 -8.99 21.82 20.72
N ILE A 4 -9.31 20.54 20.58
CA ILE A 4 -8.69 19.66 19.58
C ILE A 4 -9.16 20.04 18.18
N SER A 5 -8.28 19.92 17.18
CA SER A 5 -8.64 20.27 15.81
C SER A 5 -9.69 19.30 15.23
N PRO A 6 -10.43 19.71 14.17
CA PRO A 6 -11.36 18.81 13.48
C PRO A 6 -10.68 17.53 12.96
N ALA A 7 -9.45 17.64 12.44
CA ALA A 7 -8.63 16.50 12.04
C ALA A 7 -8.28 15.58 13.23
N GLU A 8 -7.90 16.13 14.38
CA GLU A 8 -7.60 15.36 15.58
C GLU A 8 -8.81 14.57 16.06
N LYS A 9 -9.98 15.22 16.14
CA LYS A 9 -11.23 14.56 16.51
C LYS A 9 -11.56 13.40 15.57
N ALA A 10 -11.51 13.63 14.26
CA ALA A 10 -11.75 12.59 13.26
C ALA A 10 -10.72 11.43 13.35
N SER A 11 -9.47 11.73 13.73
CA SER A 11 -8.45 10.72 13.93
C SER A 11 -8.69 9.88 15.19
N ILE A 12 -9.15 10.49 16.28
CA ILE A 12 -9.53 9.80 17.53
C ILE A 12 -10.68 8.83 17.25
N GLU A 13 -11.75 9.30 16.60
CA GLU A 13 -12.91 8.46 16.24
C GLU A 13 -12.50 7.24 15.41
N ALA A 14 -11.62 7.44 14.41
CA ALA A 14 -11.11 6.35 13.58
C ALA A 14 -10.26 5.35 14.40
N LEU A 15 -9.41 5.83 15.31
CA LEU A 15 -8.59 4.97 16.17
C LEU A 15 -9.43 4.16 17.17
N GLU A 16 -10.47 4.76 17.74
CA GLU A 16 -11.42 4.06 18.62
C GLU A 16 -12.16 2.96 17.87
N ALA A 17 -12.63 3.24 16.65
CA ALA A 17 -13.25 2.24 15.79
C ALA A 17 -12.27 1.09 15.46
N THR A 18 -11.00 1.40 15.17
CA THR A 18 -9.97 0.39 14.91
C THR A 18 -9.70 -0.48 16.15
N ARG A 19 -9.55 0.13 17.32
CA ARG A 19 -9.36 -0.61 18.59
C ARG A 19 -10.56 -1.51 18.89
N SER A 20 -11.78 -1.03 18.69
CA SER A 20 -12.98 -1.85 18.84
C SER A 20 -12.96 -3.08 17.92
N CYS A 21 -12.52 -2.96 16.67
CA CYS A 21 -12.39 -4.11 15.77
C CYS A 21 -11.33 -5.10 16.28
N ILE A 22 -10.19 -4.58 16.76
CA ILE A 22 -9.11 -5.39 17.35
C ILE A 22 -9.60 -6.18 18.56
N ASP A 23 -10.30 -5.53 19.49
CA ASP A 23 -10.80 -6.16 20.72
C ASP A 23 -11.85 -7.25 20.43
N ASN A 24 -12.68 -7.03 19.40
CA ASN A 24 -13.71 -7.98 18.98
C ASN A 24 -13.20 -9.05 18.00
N ASN A 25 -11.91 -9.02 17.64
CA ASN A 25 -11.32 -9.88 16.61
C ASN A 25 -12.04 -9.79 15.24
N GLU A 26 -12.50 -8.60 14.87
CA GLU A 26 -13.15 -8.28 13.59
C GLU A 26 -12.10 -7.83 12.55
N CYS A 27 -12.18 -8.38 11.34
CA CYS A 27 -11.37 -7.85 10.23
C CYS A 27 -11.90 -6.47 9.82
N PHE A 28 -10.99 -5.57 9.46
CA PHE A 28 -11.35 -4.19 9.13
C PHE A 28 -10.52 -3.64 7.97
N ARG A 29 -11.07 -2.61 7.32
CA ARG A 29 -10.40 -1.79 6.32
C ARG A 29 -10.42 -0.33 6.77
N LEU A 30 -9.25 0.19 7.14
CA LEU A 30 -9.06 1.60 7.41
C LEU A 30 -8.79 2.33 6.08
N GLU A 31 -9.82 3.02 5.61
CA GLU A 31 -9.81 3.80 4.39
C GLU A 31 -9.38 5.25 4.70
N ALA A 32 -8.23 5.67 4.19
CA ALA A 32 -7.61 6.91 4.63
C ALA A 32 -6.91 7.64 3.49
N GLY A 33 -7.52 8.75 3.05
CA GLY A 33 -6.98 9.56 1.97
C GLY A 33 -5.60 10.18 2.27
N ALA A 34 -5.03 10.84 1.26
CA ALA A 34 -3.69 11.43 1.37
C ALA A 34 -3.64 12.44 2.53
N GLY A 35 -2.56 12.41 3.32
CA GLY A 35 -2.40 13.30 4.47
C GLY A 35 -3.20 12.91 5.71
N ALA A 36 -3.98 11.83 5.69
CA ALA A 36 -4.78 11.42 6.85
C ALA A 36 -3.98 10.80 7.99
N GLY A 37 -2.75 10.34 7.74
CA GLY A 37 -1.93 9.65 8.75
C GLY A 37 -2.20 8.15 8.83
N LYS A 38 -2.23 7.45 7.68
CA LYS A 38 -2.34 5.98 7.57
C LYS A 38 -1.32 5.25 8.44
N THR A 39 -0.04 5.51 8.20
CA THR A 39 1.08 4.92 8.93
C THR A 39 0.99 5.22 10.43
N TYR A 40 0.53 6.41 10.82
CA TYR A 40 0.28 6.73 12.24
C TYR A 40 -0.80 5.81 12.83
N SER A 41 -1.94 5.65 12.16
CA SER A 41 -3.00 4.72 12.60
C SER A 41 -2.52 3.27 12.71
N LEU A 42 -1.71 2.80 11.76
CA LEU A 42 -1.11 1.47 11.81
C LEU A 42 -0.20 1.32 13.06
N ILE A 43 0.70 2.28 13.29
CA ILE A 43 1.60 2.27 14.45
C ILE A 43 0.85 2.33 15.77
N GLU A 44 -0.18 3.17 15.88
CA GLU A 44 -1.01 3.24 17.09
C GLU A 44 -1.80 1.95 17.34
N SER A 45 -2.24 1.27 16.28
CA SER A 45 -2.87 -0.06 16.39
C SER A 45 -1.87 -1.11 16.88
N ILE A 46 -0.62 -1.06 16.41
CA ILE A 46 0.45 -1.94 16.87
C ILE A 46 0.80 -1.66 18.34
N ARG A 47 0.95 -0.38 18.73
CA ARG A 47 1.22 0.00 20.12
C ARG A 47 0.12 -0.44 21.06
N TYR A 48 -1.13 -0.31 20.63
CA TYR A 48 -2.28 -0.81 21.36
C TYR A 48 -2.18 -2.35 21.57
N LEU A 49 -1.90 -3.11 20.51
CA LEU A 49 -1.70 -4.55 20.61
C LEU A 49 -0.51 -4.95 21.49
N ILE A 50 0.60 -4.21 21.43
CA ILE A 50 1.77 -4.45 22.29
C ILE A 50 1.35 -4.29 23.75
N ALA A 51 0.65 -3.22 24.09
CA ALA A 51 0.24 -2.93 25.46
C ALA A 51 -0.77 -3.94 26.04
N HIS A 52 -1.61 -4.58 25.20
CA HIS A 52 -2.72 -5.41 25.67
C HIS A 52 -2.56 -6.91 25.39
N ARG A 53 -1.77 -7.31 24.38
CA ARG A 53 -1.71 -8.69 23.88
C ARG A 53 -0.30 -9.24 23.66
N ALA A 54 0.76 -8.44 23.81
CA ALA A 54 2.13 -8.92 23.54
C ALA A 54 2.52 -10.14 24.37
N ASP A 55 2.30 -10.10 25.69
CA ASP A 55 2.69 -11.17 26.61
C ASP A 55 1.96 -12.48 26.30
N GLU A 56 0.68 -12.39 25.93
CA GLU A 56 -0.14 -13.53 25.49
C GLU A 56 0.45 -14.15 24.22
N LEU A 57 0.66 -13.33 23.19
CA LEU A 57 1.16 -13.79 21.88
C LEU A 57 2.55 -14.41 22.00
N LEU A 58 3.47 -13.76 22.73
CA LEU A 58 4.83 -14.27 22.92
C LEU A 58 4.85 -15.62 23.65
N ARG A 59 3.94 -15.83 24.62
CA ARG A 59 3.82 -17.12 25.33
C ARG A 59 3.44 -18.26 24.38
N TYR A 60 2.64 -17.98 23.36
CA TYR A 60 2.22 -18.95 22.34
C TYR A 60 3.13 -18.96 21.11
N GLU A 61 4.31 -18.31 21.18
CA GLU A 61 5.24 -18.16 20.05
C GLU A 61 4.60 -17.51 18.80
N GLN A 62 3.55 -16.71 19.03
CA GLN A 62 2.82 -15.97 18.02
C GLN A 62 3.39 -14.57 17.84
N ARG A 63 3.19 -14.03 16.64
CA ARG A 63 3.60 -12.67 16.28
C ARG A 63 2.51 -11.95 15.50
N ILE A 64 2.59 -10.64 15.47
CA ILE A 64 1.77 -9.76 14.64
C ILE A 64 2.53 -9.49 13.35
N ALA A 65 1.95 -9.86 12.21
CA ALA A 65 2.51 -9.56 10.90
C ALA A 65 2.13 -8.15 10.46
N CYS A 66 3.13 -7.36 10.07
CA CYS A 66 2.94 -6.04 9.45
C CYS A 66 3.58 -6.08 8.05
N ILE A 67 2.73 -6.08 7.04
CA ILE A 67 3.12 -6.28 5.64
C ILE A 67 3.12 -4.94 4.93
N THR A 68 4.21 -4.63 4.21
CA THR A 68 4.35 -3.40 3.42
C THR A 68 4.84 -3.69 1.98
N TYR A 69 4.91 -2.66 1.13
CA TYR A 69 5.41 -2.79 -0.25
C TYR A 69 6.85 -2.34 -0.44
N THR A 70 7.42 -1.61 0.51
CA THR A 70 8.78 -1.05 0.40
C THR A 70 9.62 -1.36 1.63
N ASN A 71 10.92 -1.50 1.43
CA ASN A 71 11.86 -1.66 2.55
C ASN A 71 11.85 -0.43 3.47
N VAL A 72 11.66 0.78 2.92
CA VAL A 72 11.57 2.02 3.70
C VAL A 72 10.39 1.97 4.68
N ALA A 73 9.19 1.61 4.22
CA ALA A 73 8.01 1.50 5.08
C ALA A 73 8.16 0.37 6.12
N LYS A 74 8.75 -0.76 5.71
CA LYS A 74 9.10 -1.87 6.62
C LYS A 74 10.01 -1.37 7.76
N ASP A 75 11.10 -0.68 7.42
CA ASP A 75 12.09 -0.22 8.39
C ASP A 75 11.54 0.89 9.29
N GLU A 76 10.68 1.76 8.75
CA GLU A 76 9.94 2.75 9.53
C GLU A 76 9.04 2.09 10.60
N ILE A 77 8.32 1.02 10.25
CA ILE A 77 7.50 0.27 11.23
C ILE A 77 8.39 -0.35 12.30
N LYS A 78 9.50 -1.00 11.92
CA LYS A 78 10.46 -1.58 12.89
C LYS A 78 10.99 -0.54 13.85
N GLN A 79 11.40 0.62 13.35
CA GLN A 79 11.92 1.71 14.17
C GLN A 79 10.87 2.27 15.13
N ARG A 80 9.65 2.52 14.65
CA ARG A 80 8.58 3.13 15.47
C ARG A 80 7.96 2.20 16.51
N THR A 81 8.21 0.91 16.37
CA THR A 81 7.79 -0.14 17.31
C THR A 81 8.95 -0.64 18.17
N ASP A 82 10.09 0.07 18.16
CA ASP A 82 11.30 -0.27 18.92
C ASP A 82 11.78 -1.72 18.69
N ASN A 83 11.55 -2.26 17.49
CA ASN A 83 11.81 -3.66 17.14
C ASN A 83 11.19 -4.66 18.13
N HIS A 84 10.01 -4.36 18.67
CA HIS A 84 9.36 -5.20 19.67
C HIS A 84 9.22 -6.65 19.14
N PRO A 85 9.62 -7.69 19.91
CA PRO A 85 9.78 -9.06 19.43
C PRO A 85 8.48 -9.72 18.93
N VAL A 86 7.33 -9.24 19.42
CA VAL A 86 6.01 -9.71 18.94
C VAL A 86 5.69 -9.23 17.53
N ILE A 87 6.39 -8.22 17.00
CA ILE A 87 6.13 -7.65 15.68
C ILE A 87 7.10 -8.23 14.65
N ILE A 88 6.55 -8.66 13.52
CA ILE A 88 7.34 -8.94 12.32
C ILE A 88 6.87 -8.02 11.20
N ALA A 89 7.69 -7.02 10.91
CA ALA A 89 7.50 -6.12 9.77
C ALA A 89 8.33 -6.62 8.58
N GLU A 90 7.66 -6.93 7.48
CA GLU A 90 8.28 -7.43 6.24
C GLU A 90 7.58 -6.85 5.00
N THR A 91 8.28 -6.88 3.86
CA THR A 91 7.59 -6.63 2.59
C THR A 91 6.67 -7.80 2.24
N ILE A 92 5.67 -7.61 1.36
CA ILE A 92 4.78 -8.70 0.93
C ILE A 92 5.55 -9.94 0.44
N HIS A 93 6.65 -9.74 -0.30
CA HIS A 93 7.50 -10.82 -0.78
C HIS A 93 8.32 -11.46 0.35
N GLY A 94 8.91 -10.65 1.24
CA GLY A 94 9.67 -11.15 2.39
C GLY A 94 8.79 -11.97 3.34
N PHE A 95 7.59 -11.47 3.64
CA PHE A 95 6.61 -12.17 4.46
C PHE A 95 6.17 -13.48 3.81
N SER A 96 5.78 -13.44 2.53
CA SER A 96 5.36 -14.63 1.78
C SER A 96 6.48 -15.67 1.75
N TRP A 97 7.72 -15.28 1.45
CA TRP A 97 8.86 -16.20 1.45
C TRP A 97 9.16 -16.79 2.83
N SER A 98 8.99 -16.00 3.90
CA SER A 98 9.16 -16.50 5.28
C SER A 98 8.21 -17.64 5.64
N LEU A 99 7.04 -17.70 5.00
CA LEU A 99 6.06 -18.78 5.14
C LEU A 99 6.29 -19.92 4.13
N LEU A 100 6.67 -19.58 2.91
CA LEU A 100 6.79 -20.54 1.79
C LEU A 100 8.07 -21.37 1.85
N SER A 101 9.19 -20.79 2.26
CA SER A 101 10.54 -21.38 2.15
C SER A 101 10.70 -22.77 2.76
N SER A 102 9.94 -23.11 3.82
CA SER A 102 9.98 -24.44 4.44
C SER A 102 9.20 -25.52 3.68
N HIS A 103 8.43 -25.17 2.65
CA HIS A 103 7.50 -26.06 1.94
C HIS A 103 8.07 -26.52 0.59
N GLN A 104 9.37 -26.81 0.53
CA GLN A 104 10.14 -27.07 -0.69
C GLN A 104 9.46 -28.04 -1.66
N ASP A 105 9.01 -29.21 -1.18
CA ASP A 105 8.33 -30.20 -2.02
C ASP A 105 7.06 -29.65 -2.65
N LYS A 106 6.26 -28.92 -1.86
CA LYS A 106 5.03 -28.32 -2.36
C LYS A 106 5.30 -27.17 -3.33
N LEU A 107 6.36 -26.39 -3.12
CA LEU A 107 6.76 -25.35 -4.08
C LEU A 107 7.12 -25.97 -5.43
N ARG A 108 7.91 -27.05 -5.43
CA ARG A 108 8.28 -27.79 -6.65
C ARG A 108 7.06 -28.30 -7.42
N ASP A 109 6.03 -28.77 -6.71
CA ASP A 109 4.78 -29.21 -7.33
C ASP A 109 4.00 -28.07 -8.02
N LEU A 110 4.07 -26.85 -7.47
CA LEU A 110 3.28 -25.70 -7.95
C LEU A 110 3.99 -24.88 -9.03
N ILE A 111 5.33 -24.87 -9.04
CA ILE A 111 6.15 -24.09 -10.00
C ILE A 111 5.76 -24.32 -11.48
N PRO A 112 5.51 -25.56 -11.96
CA PRO A 112 5.09 -25.80 -13.35
C PRO A 112 3.79 -25.07 -13.74
N GLY A 113 2.93 -24.75 -12.77
CA GLY A 113 1.65 -24.06 -12.97
C GLY A 113 1.72 -22.54 -12.93
N LEU A 114 2.89 -21.94 -12.68
CA LEU A 114 3.01 -20.49 -12.51
C LEU A 114 2.89 -19.71 -13.82
N SER A 115 3.54 -20.16 -14.89
CA SER A 115 3.43 -19.56 -16.22
C SER A 115 3.96 -20.48 -17.31
N ASP A 116 3.63 -20.21 -18.57
CA ASP A 116 4.20 -20.95 -19.71
C ASP A 116 5.72 -20.76 -19.82
N LYS A 117 6.26 -19.63 -19.34
CA LYS A 117 7.71 -19.43 -19.25
C LYS A 117 8.36 -20.44 -18.29
N TRP A 118 7.69 -20.82 -17.21
CA TRP A 118 8.21 -21.84 -16.30
C TRP A 118 8.21 -23.23 -16.93
N LYS A 119 7.19 -23.58 -17.72
CA LYS A 119 7.18 -24.85 -18.47
C LYS A 119 8.42 -24.99 -19.38
N GLY A 120 8.71 -23.97 -20.18
CA GLY A 120 9.89 -23.97 -21.05
C GLY A 120 11.20 -24.09 -20.26
N ARG A 121 11.36 -23.32 -19.18
CA ARG A 121 12.54 -23.40 -18.30
C ARG A 121 12.75 -24.81 -17.72
N ILE A 122 11.67 -25.46 -17.30
CA ILE A 122 11.70 -26.81 -16.71
C ILE A 122 12.10 -27.85 -17.76
N GLU A 123 11.56 -27.74 -18.98
CA GLU A 123 11.91 -28.62 -20.10
C GLU A 123 13.39 -28.49 -20.47
N GLU A 124 13.89 -27.26 -20.60
CA GLU A 124 15.31 -26.98 -20.88
C GLU A 124 16.25 -27.54 -19.81
N ALA A 125 15.85 -27.50 -18.54
CA ALA A 125 16.63 -28.03 -17.43
C ALA A 125 16.48 -29.55 -17.20
N GLY A 126 15.66 -30.26 -18.00
CA GLY A 126 15.46 -31.70 -17.86
C GLY A 126 14.60 -32.11 -16.64
N GLY A 127 13.72 -31.22 -16.19
CA GLY A 127 12.68 -31.47 -15.20
C GLY A 127 12.96 -30.96 -13.78
N ILE A 128 11.90 -30.92 -12.96
CA ILE A 128 11.99 -30.67 -11.52
C ILE A 128 12.24 -32.00 -10.79
N ARG A 129 13.23 -31.99 -9.89
CA ARG A 129 13.73 -33.09 -9.07
C ARG A 129 13.93 -32.57 -7.63
N GLY A 130 15.07 -32.87 -7.00
CA GLY A 130 15.40 -32.45 -5.63
C GLY A 130 15.99 -31.04 -5.49
N GLN A 131 15.87 -30.16 -6.50
CA GLN A 131 16.50 -28.83 -6.48
C GLN A 131 16.05 -28.00 -5.28
N ILE A 132 16.93 -27.22 -4.67
CA ILE A 132 16.55 -26.29 -3.61
C ILE A 132 15.87 -25.08 -4.26
N VAL A 133 14.62 -24.81 -3.86
CA VAL A 133 13.89 -23.62 -4.26
C VAL A 133 14.34 -22.44 -3.40
N LYS A 134 14.78 -21.37 -4.06
CA LYS A 134 15.25 -20.12 -3.46
C LYS A 134 14.49 -18.94 -4.03
N TYR A 135 14.53 -17.84 -3.30
CA TYR A 135 13.98 -16.55 -3.72
C TYR A 135 15.11 -15.51 -3.75
N GLU A 136 15.36 -14.93 -4.91
CA GLU A 136 16.38 -13.91 -5.13
C GLU A 136 15.85 -12.81 -6.04
N LEU A 137 16.47 -11.62 -5.99
CA LEU A 137 16.10 -10.48 -6.85
C LEU A 137 16.56 -10.63 -8.31
N GLY A 138 17.16 -11.78 -8.65
CA GLY A 138 17.65 -12.10 -9.99
C GLY A 138 16.56 -12.63 -10.91
N PHE A 139 16.97 -13.06 -12.11
CA PHE A 139 16.04 -13.67 -13.06
C PHE A 139 15.61 -15.07 -12.60
N PRO A 140 14.34 -15.45 -12.82
CA PRO A 140 13.89 -16.80 -12.60
C PRO A 140 14.72 -17.80 -13.41
N SER A 141 15.24 -18.82 -12.74
CA SER A 141 16.10 -19.84 -13.37
C SER A 141 15.98 -21.19 -12.66
N ILE A 142 16.41 -22.23 -13.36
CA ILE A 142 16.46 -23.61 -12.85
C ILE A 142 17.73 -24.27 -13.38
N ASN A 143 18.41 -25.00 -12.51
CA ASN A 143 19.59 -25.80 -12.85
C ASN A 143 19.50 -27.17 -12.14
N GLU A 144 20.60 -27.93 -12.15
CA GLU A 144 20.64 -29.29 -11.57
C GLU A 144 20.42 -29.31 -10.05
N SER A 145 20.76 -28.23 -9.35
CA SER A 145 20.74 -28.16 -7.88
C SER A 145 19.72 -27.18 -7.32
N GLU A 146 19.29 -26.16 -8.07
CA GLU A 146 18.53 -25.03 -7.56
C GLU A 146 17.44 -24.54 -8.52
N ILE A 147 16.36 -24.01 -7.96
CA ILE A 147 15.34 -23.24 -8.65
C ILE A 147 15.27 -21.87 -8.00
N THR A 148 15.56 -20.81 -8.76
CA THR A 148 15.51 -19.43 -8.27
C THR A 148 14.23 -18.77 -8.75
N LEU A 149 13.41 -18.33 -7.81
CA LEU A 149 12.15 -17.62 -8.00
C LEU A 149 12.36 -16.10 -7.95
N HIS A 150 11.51 -15.35 -8.65
CA HIS A 150 11.43 -13.89 -8.58
C HIS A 150 10.12 -13.43 -7.89
N HIS A 151 9.96 -12.12 -7.67
CA HIS A 151 8.82 -11.48 -7.01
C HIS A 151 7.44 -12.03 -7.41
N ASP A 152 7.12 -12.03 -8.71
CA ASP A 152 5.81 -12.48 -9.21
C ASP A 152 5.53 -13.94 -8.87
N ASP A 153 6.57 -14.80 -8.87
CA ASP A 153 6.44 -16.20 -8.51
C ASP A 153 6.06 -16.37 -7.03
N ILE A 154 6.65 -15.55 -6.16
CA ILE A 154 6.36 -15.58 -4.71
C ILE A 154 4.91 -15.21 -4.44
N VAL A 155 4.42 -14.17 -5.10
CA VAL A 155 3.02 -13.73 -4.99
C VAL A 155 2.08 -14.84 -5.46
N ALA A 156 2.32 -15.40 -6.66
CA ALA A 156 1.50 -16.46 -7.21
C ALA A 156 1.50 -17.74 -6.36
N LEU A 157 2.67 -18.16 -5.85
CA LEU A 157 2.80 -19.31 -4.95
C LEU A 157 2.09 -19.08 -3.62
N MET A 158 2.19 -17.89 -3.04
CA MET A 158 1.48 -17.54 -1.81
C MET A 158 -0.04 -17.65 -2.01
N SER A 159 -0.57 -17.07 -3.10
CA SER A 159 -1.98 -17.14 -3.46
C SER A 159 -2.49 -18.57 -3.56
N GLN A 160 -1.71 -19.46 -4.19
CA GLN A 160 -2.07 -20.88 -4.30
C GLN A 160 -1.95 -21.62 -2.96
N MET A 161 -0.89 -21.35 -2.18
CA MET A 161 -0.65 -21.99 -0.90
C MET A 161 -1.73 -21.66 0.14
N LEU A 162 -2.30 -20.46 0.08
CA LEU A 162 -3.43 -20.06 0.92
C LEU A 162 -4.70 -20.89 0.69
N SER A 163 -4.86 -21.57 -0.45
CA SER A 163 -6.00 -22.48 -0.67
C SER A 163 -5.95 -23.77 0.19
N TYR A 164 -4.79 -24.10 0.74
CA TYR A 164 -4.62 -25.33 1.53
C TYR A 164 -4.92 -25.09 3.01
N LYS A 165 -5.91 -25.79 3.56
CA LYS A 165 -6.33 -25.61 4.97
C LYS A 165 -5.20 -25.81 5.99
N LYS A 166 -4.28 -26.74 5.73
CA LYS A 166 -3.10 -26.95 6.58
C LYS A 166 -2.19 -25.72 6.61
N PHE A 167 -2.01 -25.05 5.46
CA PHE A 167 -1.22 -23.84 5.37
C PHE A 167 -1.94 -22.65 6.03
N GLN A 168 -3.26 -22.51 5.86
CA GLN A 168 -4.04 -21.51 6.60
C GLN A 168 -3.89 -21.68 8.13
N ASN A 169 -3.94 -22.92 8.63
CA ASN A 169 -3.73 -23.21 10.05
C ASN A 169 -2.31 -22.85 10.53
N LEU A 170 -1.29 -23.08 9.70
CA LEU A 170 0.09 -22.67 9.97
C LEU A 170 0.20 -21.13 10.03
N VAL A 171 -0.42 -20.43 9.10
CA VAL A 171 -0.46 -18.96 9.11
C VAL A 171 -1.11 -18.47 10.39
N LYS A 172 -2.29 -18.99 10.75
CA LYS A 172 -2.98 -18.65 11.99
C LYS A 172 -2.14 -18.94 13.24
N SER A 173 -1.49 -20.10 13.30
CA SER A 173 -0.72 -20.50 14.48
C SER A 173 0.50 -19.62 14.71
N LYS A 174 1.07 -19.02 13.66
CA LYS A 174 2.21 -18.09 13.76
C LYS A 174 1.79 -16.63 13.82
N PHE A 175 0.75 -16.26 13.09
CA PHE A 175 0.31 -14.89 12.82
C PHE A 175 -1.23 -14.80 12.95
N PRO A 176 -1.77 -14.81 14.18
CA PRO A 176 -3.20 -14.64 14.41
C PRO A 176 -3.70 -13.22 14.06
N ILE A 177 -2.77 -12.27 13.91
CA ILE A 177 -3.04 -10.88 13.54
C ILE A 177 -2.12 -10.49 12.39
N ILE A 178 -2.71 -9.98 11.30
CA ILE A 178 -2.00 -9.53 10.10
C ILE A 178 -2.50 -8.14 9.72
N PHE A 179 -1.59 -7.17 9.66
CA PHE A 179 -1.83 -5.84 9.12
C PHE A 179 -1.15 -5.68 7.77
N ILE A 180 -1.88 -5.13 6.80
CA ILE A 180 -1.40 -4.88 5.44
C ILE A 180 -1.47 -3.38 5.18
N ASP A 181 -0.31 -2.75 5.04
CA ASP A 181 -0.17 -1.34 4.65
C ASP A 181 -0.20 -1.19 3.13
N GLU A 182 -0.75 -0.07 2.66
CA GLU A 182 -1.05 0.21 1.25
C GLU A 182 -1.76 -0.97 0.55
N TYR A 183 -2.82 -1.50 1.19
CA TYR A 183 -3.51 -2.70 0.72
C TYR A 183 -3.95 -2.62 -0.76
N GLN A 184 -4.26 -1.42 -1.26
CA GLN A 184 -4.77 -1.23 -2.63
C GLN A 184 -3.77 -1.66 -3.71
N ASP A 185 -2.49 -1.75 -3.35
CA ASP A 185 -1.39 -2.11 -4.24
C ASP A 185 -1.09 -3.63 -4.20
N THR A 186 -1.89 -4.41 -3.47
CA THR A 186 -1.82 -5.88 -3.48
C THR A 186 -2.16 -6.44 -4.84
N ASP A 187 -1.41 -7.44 -5.29
CA ASP A 187 -1.79 -8.23 -6.47
C ASP A 187 -3.21 -8.77 -6.32
N LYS A 188 -4.03 -8.65 -7.36
CA LYS A 188 -5.43 -9.09 -7.36
C LYS A 188 -5.60 -10.53 -6.90
N THR A 189 -4.80 -11.44 -7.43
CA THR A 189 -4.90 -12.87 -7.11
C THR A 189 -4.59 -13.14 -5.65
N LEU A 190 -3.58 -12.43 -5.12
CA LEU A 190 -3.23 -12.53 -3.70
C LEU A 190 -4.28 -11.90 -2.80
N ALA A 191 -4.81 -10.73 -3.16
CA ALA A 191 -5.88 -10.07 -2.43
C ALA A 191 -7.15 -10.94 -2.36
N GLU A 192 -7.57 -11.52 -3.50
CA GLU A 192 -8.71 -12.44 -3.59
C GLU A 192 -8.46 -13.72 -2.77
N SER A 193 -7.23 -14.24 -2.77
CA SER A 193 -6.87 -15.40 -1.98
C SER A 193 -6.86 -15.11 -0.48
N ILE A 194 -6.34 -13.95 -0.04
CA ILE A 194 -6.40 -13.51 1.36
C ILE A 194 -7.87 -13.36 1.79
N LEU A 195 -8.69 -12.71 0.96
CA LEU A 195 -10.10 -12.53 1.24
C LEU A 195 -10.80 -13.88 1.41
N THR A 196 -10.71 -14.74 0.40
CA THR A 196 -11.42 -16.03 0.39
C THR A 196 -10.91 -16.98 1.48
N ASN A 197 -9.59 -17.04 1.69
CA ASN A 197 -8.97 -18.10 2.48
C ASN A 197 -8.56 -17.69 3.89
N LEU A 198 -8.60 -16.40 4.23
CA LEU A 198 -8.25 -15.92 5.56
C LEU A 198 -9.33 -15.04 6.19
N ILE A 199 -10.17 -14.35 5.40
CA ILE A 199 -11.23 -13.48 5.93
C ILE A 199 -12.59 -14.20 5.87
N ASP A 200 -13.05 -14.52 4.65
CA ASP A 200 -14.42 -14.98 4.41
C ASP A 200 -14.66 -16.42 4.92
N ASN A 201 -13.61 -17.23 5.12
CA ASN A 201 -13.75 -18.62 5.56
C ASN A 201 -13.71 -18.84 7.09
N ASP A 202 -13.92 -17.78 7.89
CA ASP A 202 -13.88 -17.85 9.35
C ASP A 202 -12.56 -18.44 9.90
N SER A 203 -11.44 -18.09 9.28
CA SER A 203 -10.12 -18.55 9.73
C SER A 203 -9.85 -18.17 11.19
N GLY A 204 -10.46 -17.07 11.67
CA GLY A 204 -10.24 -16.46 12.98
C GLY A 204 -8.95 -15.65 13.06
N ILE A 205 -8.27 -15.41 11.94
CA ILE A 205 -7.17 -14.46 11.82
C ILE A 205 -7.78 -13.05 11.74
N LEU A 206 -7.31 -12.13 12.57
CA LEU A 206 -7.66 -10.71 12.43
C LEU A 206 -6.81 -10.09 11.32
N ILE A 207 -7.46 -9.57 10.28
CA ILE A 207 -6.81 -8.86 9.18
C ILE A 207 -7.22 -7.38 9.22
N GLY A 208 -6.22 -6.50 9.34
CA GLY A 208 -6.38 -5.04 9.24
C GLY A 208 -5.78 -4.51 7.94
N LEU A 209 -6.62 -4.01 7.05
CA LEU A 209 -6.21 -3.42 5.77
C LEU A 209 -6.08 -1.90 5.94
N PHE A 210 -4.90 -1.34 5.75
CA PHE A 210 -4.63 0.11 5.83
C PHE A 210 -4.29 0.64 4.44
N GLY A 211 -5.03 1.62 3.95
CA GLY A 211 -4.83 2.07 2.57
C GLY A 211 -5.83 3.09 2.05
N ASP A 212 -5.74 3.33 0.75
CA ASP A 212 -6.67 4.19 0.01
C ASP A 212 -6.81 3.69 -1.43
N HIS A 213 -7.99 3.21 -1.80
CA HIS A 213 -8.21 2.69 -3.15
C HIS A 213 -8.15 3.77 -4.25
N TRP A 214 -8.30 5.05 -3.91
CA TRP A 214 -8.09 6.17 -4.86
C TRP A 214 -6.61 6.45 -5.12
N GLN A 215 -5.70 5.93 -4.29
CA GLN A 215 -4.25 6.04 -4.45
C GLN A 215 -3.64 4.83 -5.16
N LYS A 216 -4.46 3.99 -5.80
CA LYS A 216 -3.97 2.89 -6.61
C LYS A 216 -3.13 3.40 -7.79
N ILE A 217 -1.82 3.17 -7.73
CA ILE A 217 -0.87 3.61 -8.77
C ILE A 217 -0.25 2.45 -9.54
N TYR A 218 -0.26 1.23 -8.99
CA TYR A 218 0.14 0.04 -9.72
C TYR A 218 -1.04 -0.39 -10.60
N GLY A 219 -0.79 -0.60 -11.89
CA GLY A 219 -1.81 -0.62 -12.96
C GLY A 219 -2.93 -1.67 -12.83
N SER A 220 -3.18 -2.44 -13.89
CA SER A 220 -4.32 -3.37 -13.91
C SER A 220 -4.16 -4.57 -12.97
N SER A 221 -2.94 -4.86 -12.49
CA SER A 221 -2.62 -6.01 -11.62
C SER A 221 -2.93 -5.79 -10.15
N ALA A 222 -2.93 -4.54 -9.65
CA ALA A 222 -3.24 -4.27 -8.26
C ALA A 222 -4.76 -4.38 -7.98
N CYS A 223 -5.14 -4.71 -6.75
CA CYS A 223 -6.53 -4.99 -6.38
C CYS A 223 -7.39 -3.73 -6.37
N GLY A 224 -6.84 -2.58 -5.95
CA GLY A 224 -7.67 -1.42 -5.62
C GLY A 224 -8.52 -1.72 -4.38
N LEU A 225 -9.83 -1.52 -4.49
CA LEU A 225 -10.76 -1.75 -3.38
C LEU A 225 -10.93 -3.25 -3.08
N ILE A 226 -10.81 -3.62 -1.81
CA ILE A 226 -11.12 -4.97 -1.32
C ILE A 226 -12.41 -4.91 -0.51
N THR A 227 -13.45 -5.62 -0.94
CA THR A 227 -14.73 -5.79 -0.22
C THR A 227 -14.98 -7.27 0.05
N SER A 228 -15.45 -7.60 1.24
CA SER A 228 -15.91 -8.96 1.56
C SER A 228 -17.31 -9.17 1.01
N ASN A 229 -17.57 -10.36 0.47
CA ASN A 229 -18.91 -10.73 0.00
C ASN A 229 -19.84 -11.15 1.16
N GLU A 230 -19.27 -11.41 2.34
CA GLU A 230 -19.98 -11.87 3.53
C GLU A 230 -20.06 -10.79 4.62
N ASP A 231 -19.80 -9.52 4.27
CA ASP A 231 -19.75 -8.37 5.19
C ASP A 231 -18.78 -8.57 6.39
N LYS A 232 -17.74 -9.39 6.21
CA LYS A 232 -16.73 -9.71 7.25
C LYS A 232 -15.62 -8.67 7.39
N ILE A 233 -15.64 -7.61 6.58
CA ILE A 233 -14.70 -6.49 6.66
C ILE A 233 -15.45 -5.24 7.09
N LYS A 234 -15.14 -4.75 8.30
CA LYS A 234 -15.67 -3.49 8.80
C LYS A 234 -14.91 -2.31 8.20
N GLU A 235 -15.62 -1.43 7.52
CA GLU A 235 -15.03 -0.22 6.94
C GLU A 235 -14.88 0.89 8.00
N ILE A 236 -13.69 1.48 8.07
CA ILE A 236 -13.34 2.60 8.94
C ILE A 236 -12.80 3.73 8.08
N GLY A 237 -13.63 4.72 7.77
CA GLY A 237 -13.21 5.91 7.05
C GLY A 237 -12.46 6.88 7.95
N LYS A 238 -11.14 7.03 7.77
CA LYS A 238 -10.33 8.04 8.48
C LYS A 238 -10.48 9.39 7.79
N LYS A 239 -11.31 10.23 8.39
CA LYS A 239 -11.68 11.56 7.88
C LYS A 239 -10.71 12.67 8.28
N ALA A 240 -9.55 12.37 8.84
CA ALA A 240 -8.58 13.40 9.19
C ALA A 240 -7.74 13.82 7.97
N ASN A 241 -7.29 15.07 7.92
CA ASN A 241 -6.18 15.50 7.08
C ASN A 241 -5.25 16.43 7.87
N PHE A 242 -4.04 15.93 8.13
CA PHE A 242 -3.00 16.61 8.91
C PHE A 242 -1.97 17.34 8.04
N ARG A 243 -2.01 17.13 6.72
CA ARG A 243 -0.96 17.60 5.81
C ARG A 243 -1.37 18.84 5.04
N SER A 244 -2.64 18.92 4.67
CA SER A 244 -3.12 19.86 3.67
C SER A 244 -3.87 21.03 4.29
N ASP A 245 -3.69 22.20 3.69
CA ASP A 245 -4.48 23.40 3.96
C ASP A 245 -5.98 23.16 3.69
N LYS A 246 -6.85 23.89 4.41
CA LYS A 246 -8.31 23.77 4.29
C LYS A 246 -8.83 23.89 2.85
N ASN A 247 -8.21 24.72 2.01
CA ASN A 247 -8.65 24.90 0.62
C ASN A 247 -8.34 23.66 -0.22
N ILE A 248 -7.22 23.01 0.04
CA ILE A 248 -6.85 21.73 -0.60
C ILE A 248 -7.80 20.63 -0.11
N VAL A 249 -8.06 20.55 1.20
CA VAL A 249 -9.03 19.62 1.77
C VAL A 249 -10.42 19.81 1.15
N LYS A 250 -10.87 21.05 0.99
CA LYS A 250 -12.15 21.37 0.32
C LYS A 250 -12.18 20.86 -1.12
N CYS A 251 -11.10 21.02 -1.88
CA CYS A 251 -10.98 20.49 -3.24
C CYS A 251 -11.04 18.94 -3.23
N LEU A 252 -10.28 18.30 -2.33
CA LEU A 252 -10.29 16.85 -2.17
C LEU A 252 -11.69 16.32 -1.85
N ASN A 253 -12.44 16.99 -0.97
CA ASN A 253 -13.81 16.63 -0.62
C ASN A 253 -14.80 16.79 -1.77
N GLN A 254 -14.56 17.74 -2.68
CA GLN A 254 -15.35 17.86 -3.92
C GLN A 254 -15.04 16.74 -4.91
N MET A 255 -13.79 16.28 -4.95
CA MET A 255 -13.38 15.15 -5.80
C MET A 255 -13.92 13.82 -5.27
N ARG A 256 -13.89 13.62 -3.95
CA ARG A 256 -14.33 12.37 -3.29
C ARG A 256 -15.31 12.66 -2.15
N PRO A 257 -16.62 12.78 -2.45
CA PRO A 257 -17.63 13.10 -1.44
C PRO A 257 -17.89 11.96 -0.42
N ASP A 258 -17.57 10.71 -0.79
CA ASP A 258 -17.85 9.53 0.06
C ASP A 258 -16.89 9.40 1.26
N LEU A 259 -15.72 10.04 1.21
CA LEU A 259 -14.75 10.07 2.31
C LEU A 259 -14.34 11.53 2.58
N PRO A 260 -15.24 12.35 3.15
CA PRO A 260 -14.94 13.75 3.42
C PRO A 260 -13.88 13.84 4.51
N GLN A 261 -12.86 14.66 4.27
CA GLN A 261 -11.76 14.94 5.19
C GLN A 261 -11.96 16.27 5.93
N PHE A 262 -11.40 16.34 7.13
CA PHE A 262 -11.37 17.51 7.99
C PHE A 262 -9.93 17.97 8.18
N GLU A 263 -9.70 19.26 7.99
CA GLU A 263 -8.40 19.92 8.12
C GLU A 263 -7.96 20.11 9.58
N SER A 264 -6.66 20.30 9.78
CA SER A 264 -6.09 20.64 11.09
C SER A 264 -6.24 22.12 11.44
N GLU A 265 -6.15 23.00 10.44
CA GLU A 265 -6.21 24.45 10.62
C GLU A 265 -7.42 25.05 9.87
N PRO A 266 -8.63 25.04 10.44
CA PRO A 266 -9.84 25.51 9.76
C PRO A 266 -9.82 27.03 9.46
N LEU A 267 -8.98 27.77 10.18
CA LEU A 267 -8.83 29.22 10.03
C LEU A 267 -7.76 29.61 9.01
N SER A 268 -7.00 28.64 8.47
CA SER A 268 -5.93 28.91 7.50
C SER A 268 -6.44 29.71 6.30
N GLN A 269 -5.60 30.54 5.69
CA GLN A 269 -5.99 31.36 4.54
C GLN A 269 -5.13 31.00 3.35
N GLY A 270 -5.75 30.82 2.20
CA GLY A 270 -5.07 30.33 1.01
C GLY A 270 -5.98 30.36 -0.20
N VAL A 271 -5.38 30.21 -1.38
CA VAL A 271 -6.08 30.17 -2.66
C VAL A 271 -5.47 29.08 -3.54
N ILE A 272 -6.32 28.37 -4.28
CA ILE A 272 -5.89 27.44 -5.31
C ILE A 272 -6.08 28.14 -6.66
N LYS A 273 -4.99 28.28 -7.41
CA LYS A 273 -5.00 28.84 -8.77
C LYS A 273 -4.58 27.75 -9.75
N VAL A 274 -5.45 27.45 -10.72
CA VAL A 274 -5.20 26.45 -11.76
C VAL A 274 -4.93 27.17 -13.07
N PHE A 275 -3.76 26.93 -13.65
CA PHE A 275 -3.38 27.46 -14.95
C PHE A 275 -3.39 26.32 -15.97
N HIS A 276 -4.10 26.49 -17.08
CA HIS A 276 -4.20 25.48 -18.13
C HIS A 276 -4.01 26.09 -19.51
N THR A 277 -3.56 25.27 -20.47
CA THR A 277 -3.34 25.69 -21.86
C THR A 277 -4.45 25.21 -22.77
N ASN A 278 -5.62 24.82 -22.24
CA ASN A 278 -6.74 24.25 -23.00
C ASN A 278 -7.17 25.09 -24.22
N ASN A 279 -7.08 26.42 -24.11
CA ASN A 279 -7.44 27.36 -25.18
C ASN A 279 -6.30 27.64 -26.19
N TRP A 280 -5.17 26.95 -26.08
CA TRP A 280 -4.06 27.08 -27.03
C TRP A 280 -4.46 26.51 -28.39
N LYS A 281 -4.22 27.29 -29.46
CA LYS A 281 -4.74 27.05 -30.82
C LYS A 281 -3.82 26.25 -31.75
N GLY A 282 -2.66 25.80 -31.28
CA GLY A 282 -1.71 25.06 -32.11
C GLY A 282 -1.96 23.54 -32.10
N THR A 283 -1.14 22.80 -32.84
CA THR A 283 -1.18 21.34 -32.87
C THR A 283 -0.49 20.78 -31.63
N ARG A 284 -1.24 20.05 -30.79
CA ARG A 284 -0.71 19.35 -29.62
C ARG A 284 0.11 18.13 -30.06
N GLN A 285 0.99 17.67 -29.19
CA GLN A 285 1.75 16.46 -29.47
C GLN A 285 0.83 15.22 -29.45
N ASP A 286 1.16 14.18 -30.22
CA ASP A 286 0.32 12.96 -30.40
C ASP A 286 1.08 11.63 -30.17
N GLY A 287 2.20 11.66 -29.45
CA GLY A 287 2.93 10.43 -29.10
C GLY A 287 2.41 9.78 -27.82
N ALA A 288 2.73 8.50 -27.64
CA ALA A 288 2.14 7.64 -26.61
C ALA A 288 2.26 8.18 -25.18
N HIS A 289 3.35 8.91 -24.86
CA HIS A 289 3.60 9.44 -23.51
C HIS A 289 3.32 10.93 -23.34
N TRP A 290 2.95 11.65 -24.41
CA TRP A 290 2.81 13.12 -24.41
C TRP A 290 1.60 13.58 -25.22
N LYS A 291 0.65 12.67 -25.45
CA LYS A 291 -0.56 12.96 -26.20
C LYS A 291 -1.36 14.06 -25.50
N GLY A 292 -1.59 15.16 -26.21
CA GLY A 292 -2.30 16.33 -25.68
C GLY A 292 -1.39 17.39 -25.04
N ASP A 293 -0.09 17.14 -24.90
CA ASP A 293 0.84 18.14 -24.39
C ASP A 293 1.10 19.25 -25.42
N LEU A 294 1.56 20.41 -24.91
CA LEU A 294 2.13 21.45 -25.77
C LEU A 294 3.46 20.96 -26.38
N PRO A 295 3.81 21.34 -27.61
CA PRO A 295 5.16 21.13 -28.12
C PRO A 295 6.22 21.74 -27.19
N SER A 296 7.40 21.11 -27.09
CA SER A 296 8.43 21.47 -26.10
C SER A 296 8.83 22.95 -26.13
N GLU A 297 8.89 23.55 -27.32
CA GLU A 297 9.17 24.99 -27.51
C GLU A 297 8.14 25.91 -26.83
N PHE A 298 6.86 25.50 -26.82
CA PHE A 298 5.78 26.25 -26.20
C PHE A 298 5.64 25.92 -24.72
N SER A 299 5.93 24.70 -24.29
CA SER A 299 5.85 24.29 -22.87
C SER A 299 6.72 25.19 -21.98
N LYS A 300 7.98 25.43 -22.36
CA LYS A 300 8.89 26.34 -21.63
C LYS A 300 8.36 27.78 -21.63
N LEU A 301 7.89 28.27 -22.78
CA LEU A 301 7.33 29.62 -22.90
C LEU A 301 6.13 29.84 -21.97
N TYR A 302 5.20 28.88 -21.92
CA TYR A 302 4.00 29.00 -21.07
C TYR A 302 4.32 28.80 -19.58
N LEU A 303 5.32 28.00 -19.24
CA LEU A 303 5.82 27.90 -17.86
C LEU A 303 6.38 29.24 -17.39
N GLU A 304 7.24 29.90 -18.19
CA GLU A 304 7.79 31.23 -17.88
C GLU A 304 6.70 32.30 -17.78
N LYS A 305 5.71 32.29 -18.70
CA LYS A 305 4.56 33.18 -18.61
C LYS A 305 3.77 32.97 -17.32
N THR A 306 3.56 31.72 -16.92
CA THR A 306 2.86 31.39 -15.68
C THR A 306 3.64 31.88 -14.46
N ARG A 307 4.96 31.67 -14.43
CA ARG A 307 5.83 32.18 -13.35
C ARG A 307 5.75 33.71 -13.25
N LYS A 308 5.81 34.43 -14.36
CA LYS A 308 5.68 35.90 -14.38
C LYS A 308 4.32 36.37 -13.85
N LEU A 309 3.24 35.68 -14.24
CA LEU A 309 1.90 35.97 -13.70
C LEU A 309 1.84 35.75 -12.19
N MET A 310 2.41 34.64 -11.70
CA MET A 310 2.45 34.34 -10.26
C MET A 310 3.29 35.38 -9.49
N ILE A 311 4.44 35.81 -10.01
CA ILE A 311 5.25 36.88 -9.39
C ILE A 311 4.45 38.19 -9.33
N SER A 312 3.76 38.57 -10.41
CA SER A 312 2.92 39.78 -10.44
C SER A 312 1.74 39.71 -9.45
N ASP A 313 1.34 38.50 -9.10
CA ASP A 313 0.29 38.17 -8.14
C ASP A 313 0.85 38.01 -6.70
N GLY A 314 2.12 38.34 -6.49
CA GLY A 314 2.76 38.39 -5.17
C GLY A 314 3.50 37.13 -4.74
N TRP A 315 3.67 36.14 -5.63
CA TRP A 315 4.45 34.94 -5.32
C TRP A 315 5.95 35.22 -5.30
N ASP A 316 6.61 34.75 -4.24
CA ASP A 316 8.06 34.69 -4.15
C ASP A 316 8.56 33.27 -4.44
N PHE A 317 9.29 33.09 -5.54
CA PHE A 317 9.86 31.81 -5.97
C PHE A 317 11.21 31.47 -5.32
N SER A 318 11.66 32.22 -4.31
CA SER A 318 12.78 31.81 -3.48
C SER A 318 12.52 30.43 -2.85
N SER A 319 13.57 29.63 -2.68
CA SER A 319 13.45 28.26 -2.15
C SER A 319 12.96 28.21 -0.70
N GLU A 320 13.06 29.32 0.03
CA GLU A 320 12.57 29.45 1.40
C GLU A 320 11.04 29.56 1.45
N ASN A 321 10.44 30.26 0.47
CA ASN A 321 9.01 30.59 0.46
C ASN A 321 8.18 29.71 -0.49
N THR A 322 8.78 29.18 -1.56
CA THR A 322 8.07 28.36 -2.54
C THR A 322 8.75 27.02 -2.78
N LYS A 323 7.97 25.95 -2.67
CA LYS A 323 8.33 24.61 -3.14
C LYS A 323 7.70 24.36 -4.51
N VAL A 324 8.52 24.01 -5.49
CA VAL A 324 8.07 23.65 -6.84
C VAL A 324 8.21 22.15 -7.03
N LEU A 325 7.12 21.50 -7.41
CA LEU A 325 7.09 20.08 -7.76
C LEU A 325 6.71 19.94 -9.23
N PHE A 326 7.59 19.34 -10.02
CA PHE A 326 7.26 18.91 -11.39
C PHE A 326 6.84 17.45 -11.36
N LEU A 327 5.65 17.15 -11.86
CA LEU A 327 5.12 15.78 -11.92
C LEU A 327 5.65 14.97 -13.11
N THR A 328 6.39 15.61 -14.03
CA THR A 328 7.01 14.96 -15.19
C THR A 328 8.49 15.34 -15.27
N ASN A 329 9.35 14.35 -15.53
CA ASN A 329 10.81 14.50 -15.56
C ASN A 329 11.32 15.40 -16.72
N ASN A 330 10.49 15.66 -17.72
CA ASN A 330 10.88 16.38 -18.94
C ASN A 330 11.10 17.89 -18.74
N LEU A 331 10.68 18.47 -17.62
CA LEU A 331 10.91 19.88 -17.30
C LEU A 331 12.14 20.11 -16.41
N ILE A 332 12.73 19.04 -15.88
CA ILE A 332 13.94 19.07 -15.04
C ILE A 332 15.20 18.85 -15.88
N ALA A 333 15.09 18.13 -16.99
CA ALA A 333 16.18 17.86 -17.91
C ALA A 333 16.21 18.90 -19.05
N GLU A 334 16.68 20.12 -18.76
CA GLU A 334 17.42 21.02 -19.67
C GLU A 334 17.80 22.33 -18.99
#